data_AF-A0A6P4BEZ0-F1
#
_entry.id   AF-A0A6P4BEZ0-F1
#
_cell.length_a   1.000
_cell.length_b   1.000
_cell.length_c   1.000
_cell.angle_alpha   90.00
_cell.angle_beta   90.00
_cell.angle_gamma   90.00
#
_symmetry.space_group_name_H-M   'P 1'
#
loop_
_entity.id
_entity.type
_entity.pdbx_description
1 polymer ?
#
loop_
_entity_poly.entity_id
_entity_poly.type
_entity_poly.pdbx_seq_one_letter_code
_entity_poly.pdbx_strand_id
1 'polypeptide(L)'
;MDRFSALPKIILHDILVRLPDKDAAKTSVLSKAWNDTWFSFPNLSVCSEDFFSEDDVPTGNRQRFRKLDILINYVTKRLLRLRDQRLAIKKFKLDLQNLDDLTHVSHHVDQWIQMVCESGVQVLELYLNDDCVRWYELPLCVIEAKSLIELELLGGIKIDQELLKHSMKFSSVKMLFLSRVLFTDESAIEYLISHCPLTERFIMGVCYIYNHLRTEHPPADRIEKVESLSLQGLQKLKEVDVEGIQEVHIDSPNLEELCYQAWDLNAPFKLNFDSCTNLRCLQLCNLKDTAIADKWFFELFSKFPFIESLKLFDCSMSERINISSPRLKILQLMFCSKLKEVNVDAPNLLLFDYRGDDKPVISFMRSSNQLEVNISTYVDFRHFYSLREFTQNMPQVILASLSLSIGHSFPDDDPYMPALLVSSTTPPSIKHLVLSEYSPPDSEALYSQLLMNYLLSSCFPKTISFKYHGRFSFIEFFYEKLMGSEKGECYCSSGDRKCWWHALKIVSISCSFMTDENADFKAMLDASARSFEEKTITFSLEL
;
A
#
# COMPACT_ATOMS: atom_id res chain seq x y z
N MET A 1 -27.38 32.47 -1.24
CA MET A 1 -27.35 32.63 0.22
C MET A 1 -26.89 31.32 0.81
N ASP A 2 -25.87 31.33 1.67
CA ASP A 2 -25.47 30.14 2.41
C ASP A 2 -26.46 29.87 3.55
N ARG A 3 -27.30 28.85 3.39
CA ARG A 3 -28.27 28.42 4.42
C ARG A 3 -27.62 27.57 5.50
N PHE A 4 -26.42 27.02 5.28
CA PHE A 4 -25.70 26.21 6.25
C PHE A 4 -25.11 27.05 7.37
N SER A 5 -24.80 28.32 7.11
CA SER A 5 -24.39 29.31 8.11
C SER A 5 -25.35 29.47 9.30
N ALA A 6 -26.62 29.07 9.17
CA ALA A 6 -27.60 29.13 10.25
C ALA A 6 -27.56 27.90 11.18
N LEU A 7 -26.75 26.87 10.86
CA LEU A 7 -26.65 25.67 11.67
C LEU A 7 -25.89 25.96 12.98
N PRO A 8 -26.22 25.23 14.07
CA PRO A 8 -25.45 25.28 15.31
C PRO A 8 -23.97 24.99 15.08
N LYS A 9 -23.11 25.70 15.80
CA LYS A 9 -21.64 25.58 15.70
C LYS A 9 -21.12 24.15 15.86
N ILE A 10 -21.79 23.34 16.69
CA ILE A 10 -21.44 21.92 16.87
C ILE A 10 -21.65 21.09 15.58
N ILE A 11 -22.69 21.40 14.80
CA ILE A 11 -22.94 20.73 13.52
C ILE A 11 -21.90 21.19 12.49
N LEU A 12 -21.58 22.48 12.46
CA LEU A 12 -20.52 22.99 11.59
C LEU A 12 -19.17 22.31 11.91
N HIS A 13 -18.86 22.10 13.20
CA HIS A 13 -17.68 21.32 13.59
C HIS A 13 -17.74 19.87 13.12
N ASP A 14 -18.88 19.17 13.25
CA ASP A 14 -19.03 17.79 12.75
C ASP A 14 -18.84 17.71 11.23
N ILE A 15 -19.33 18.71 10.49
CA ILE A 15 -19.09 18.81 9.04
C ILE A 15 -17.59 18.97 8.76
N LEU A 16 -16.90 19.87 9.47
CA LEU A 16 -15.46 20.10 9.29
C LEU A 16 -14.62 18.84 9.55
N VAL A 17 -14.98 18.01 10.55
CA VAL A 17 -14.29 16.74 10.84
C VAL A 17 -14.36 15.75 9.68
N ARG A 18 -15.41 15.81 8.85
CA ARG A 18 -15.64 14.87 7.75
C ARG A 18 -15.04 15.32 6.42
N LEU A 19 -14.47 16.53 6.38
CA LEU A 19 -13.84 17.07 5.18
C LEU A 19 -12.33 16.87 5.23
N PRO A 20 -11.65 16.66 4.09
CA PRO A 20 -10.20 16.80 4.01
C PRO A 20 -9.77 18.18 4.53
N ASP A 21 -8.59 18.26 5.18
CA ASP A 21 -8.13 19.48 5.87
C ASP A 21 -8.19 20.74 4.98
N LYS A 22 -7.79 20.59 3.70
CA LYS A 22 -7.82 21.66 2.69
C LYS A 22 -9.23 22.17 2.44
N ASP A 23 -10.20 21.26 2.31
CA ASP A 23 -11.57 21.61 2.00
C ASP A 23 -12.29 22.16 3.24
N ALA A 24 -11.97 21.63 4.42
CA ALA A 24 -12.39 22.19 5.69
C ALA A 24 -11.93 23.65 5.83
N ALA A 25 -10.68 23.96 5.50
CA ALA A 25 -10.15 25.33 5.50
C ALA A 25 -10.87 26.25 4.50
N LYS A 26 -11.18 25.76 3.29
CA LYS A 26 -11.92 26.52 2.26
C LYS A 26 -13.32 26.91 2.71
N THR A 27 -13.97 26.14 3.59
CA THR A 27 -15.30 26.54 4.11
C THR A 27 -15.27 27.90 4.82
N SER A 28 -14.12 28.31 5.36
CA SER A 28 -13.96 29.56 6.12
C SER A 28 -14.27 30.83 5.32
N VAL A 29 -14.30 30.76 3.98
CA VAL A 29 -14.67 31.90 3.11
C VAL A 29 -16.17 31.96 2.79
N LEU A 30 -16.94 30.91 3.12
CA LEU A 30 -18.37 30.84 2.79
C LEU A 30 -19.21 31.83 3.60
N SER A 31 -18.84 32.06 4.87
CA SER A 31 -19.47 33.06 5.73
C SER A 31 -18.65 33.36 6.97
N LYS A 32 -19.06 34.39 7.72
CA LYS A 32 -18.48 34.69 9.05
C LYS A 32 -18.65 33.53 10.03
N ALA A 33 -19.79 32.82 9.98
CA ALA A 33 -20.07 31.68 10.87
C ALA A 33 -19.12 30.50 10.58
N TRP A 34 -18.89 30.19 9.30
CA TRP A 34 -17.91 29.18 8.90
C TRP A 34 -16.48 29.60 9.22
N ASN A 35 -16.14 30.88 9.04
CA ASN A 35 -14.86 31.42 9.44
C ASN A 35 -14.62 31.21 10.95
N ASP A 36 -15.56 31.63 11.79
CA ASP A 36 -15.45 31.50 13.24
C ASP A 36 -15.45 30.03 13.70
N THR A 37 -16.17 29.16 13.01
CA THR A 37 -16.15 27.72 13.28
C THR A 37 -14.83 27.11 12.88
N TRP A 38 -14.30 27.44 11.69
CA TRP A 38 -12.98 27.03 11.27
C TRP A 38 -11.98 27.44 12.34
N PHE A 39 -11.98 28.69 12.80
CA PHE A 39 -11.01 29.17 13.79
C PHE A 39 -11.14 28.62 15.22
N SER A 40 -12.25 28.00 15.58
CA SER A 40 -12.39 27.26 16.84
C SER A 40 -12.31 25.74 16.65
N PHE A 41 -11.94 25.28 15.46
CA PHE A 41 -11.86 23.85 15.17
C PHE A 41 -10.69 23.22 15.94
N PRO A 42 -10.92 22.14 16.70
CA PRO A 42 -9.93 21.56 17.62
C PRO A 42 -8.86 20.71 16.91
N ASN A 43 -8.98 20.51 15.59
CA ASN A 43 -7.98 19.83 14.79
C ASN A 43 -7.22 20.86 13.98
N LEU A 44 -5.90 20.84 14.09
CA LEU A 44 -5.01 21.69 13.33
C LEU A 44 -4.03 20.80 12.57
N SER A 45 -4.09 20.89 11.25
CA SER A 45 -3.22 20.18 10.33
C SER A 45 -2.50 21.19 9.46
N VAL A 46 -1.18 21.07 9.40
CA VAL A 46 -0.31 22.00 8.68
C VAL A 46 0.66 21.18 7.86
N CYS A 47 0.53 21.25 6.54
CA CYS A 47 1.42 20.57 5.62
C CYS A 47 2.25 21.58 4.83
N SER A 48 3.56 21.36 4.76
CA SER A 48 4.50 22.22 4.02
C SER A 48 4.17 22.27 2.52
N GLU A 49 3.66 21.19 1.94
CA GLU A 49 3.11 21.15 0.57
C GLU A 49 2.05 22.23 0.28
N ASP A 50 1.37 22.74 1.30
CA ASP A 50 0.35 23.79 1.13
C ASP A 50 0.95 25.18 0.94
N PHE A 51 2.23 25.33 1.29
CA PHE A 51 2.96 26.59 1.25
C PHE A 51 4.07 26.56 0.20
N PHE A 52 4.70 25.40 -0.02
CA PHE A 52 5.85 25.20 -0.90
C PHE A 52 5.46 24.30 -2.09
N SER A 53 5.79 24.74 -3.30
CA SER A 53 5.69 23.94 -4.55
C SER A 53 7.07 23.41 -4.93
N GLU A 54 7.15 22.25 -5.57
CA GLU A 54 8.39 21.73 -6.18
C GLU A 54 8.99 22.74 -7.18
N ASP A 55 8.15 23.56 -7.82
CA ASP A 55 8.58 24.63 -8.73
C ASP A 55 9.24 25.84 -8.04
N ASP A 56 9.25 25.92 -6.70
CA ASP A 56 9.90 27.03 -5.99
C ASP A 56 11.43 26.89 -5.90
N VAL A 57 11.98 25.75 -6.32
CA VAL A 57 13.42 25.42 -6.28
C VAL A 57 14.31 26.38 -7.10
N PRO A 58 13.91 26.97 -8.25
CA PRO A 58 14.74 27.94 -8.97
C PRO A 58 14.66 29.37 -8.38
N THR A 59 13.63 29.68 -7.58
CA THR A 59 13.23 31.06 -7.23
C THR A 59 13.91 31.66 -6.00
N GLY A 60 15.12 31.20 -5.63
CA GLY A 60 15.98 31.87 -4.64
C GLY A 60 15.45 31.96 -3.20
N ASN A 61 16.38 32.16 -2.26
CA ASN A 61 16.10 32.06 -0.82
C ASN A 61 15.00 33.03 -0.31
N ARG A 62 14.81 34.21 -0.95
CA ARG A 62 13.83 35.22 -0.47
C ARG A 62 12.37 34.76 -0.56
N GLN A 63 11.99 34.05 -1.62
CA GLN A 63 10.60 33.59 -1.79
C GLN A 63 10.28 32.48 -0.79
N ARG A 64 11.24 31.56 -0.56
CA ARG A 64 11.17 30.55 0.51
C ARG A 64 11.01 31.19 1.89
N PHE A 65 11.82 32.19 2.25
CA PHE A 65 11.68 32.89 3.54
C PHE A 65 10.31 33.56 3.73
N ARG A 66 9.76 34.20 2.69
CA ARG A 66 8.40 34.78 2.78
C ARG A 66 7.33 33.73 3.02
N LYS A 67 7.44 32.57 2.37
CA LYS A 67 6.51 31.45 2.56
C LYS A 67 6.63 30.85 3.97
N LEU A 68 7.86 30.74 4.49
CA LEU A 68 8.13 30.38 5.88
C LEU A 68 7.49 31.38 6.86
N ASP A 69 7.64 32.69 6.64
CA ASP A 69 7.00 33.71 7.48
C ASP A 69 5.47 33.59 7.49
N ILE A 70 4.87 33.29 6.32
CA ILE A 70 3.43 33.06 6.20
C ILE A 70 3.01 31.83 7.01
N LEU A 71 3.72 30.72 6.88
CA LEU A 71 3.49 29.50 7.65
C LEU A 71 3.60 29.78 9.15
N ILE A 72 4.70 30.40 9.60
CA ILE A 72 4.96 30.70 11.01
C ILE A 72 3.83 31.57 11.57
N ASN A 73 3.48 32.64 10.87
CA ASN A 73 2.43 33.57 11.28
C ASN A 73 1.06 32.89 11.32
N TYR A 74 0.75 32.03 10.35
CA TYR A 74 -0.50 31.27 10.32
C TYR A 74 -0.61 30.33 11.52
N VAL A 75 0.36 29.45 11.73
CA VAL A 75 0.35 28.46 12.82
C VAL A 75 0.33 29.16 14.18
N THR A 76 1.20 30.16 14.37
CA THR A 76 1.29 30.90 15.62
C THR A 76 -0.02 31.61 15.94
N LYS A 77 -0.59 32.39 15.01
CA LYS A 77 -1.89 33.07 15.24
C LYS A 77 -3.00 32.07 15.54
N ARG A 78 -2.96 30.92 14.87
CA ARG A 78 -3.98 29.91 15.04
C ARG A 78 -3.94 29.27 16.42
N LEU A 79 -2.77 28.87 16.88
CA LEU A 79 -2.56 28.31 18.22
C LEU A 79 -2.86 29.34 19.31
N LEU A 80 -2.42 30.60 19.14
CA LEU A 80 -2.75 31.69 20.05
C LEU A 80 -4.26 31.87 20.19
N ARG A 81 -5.01 31.90 19.08
CA ARG A 81 -6.47 32.05 19.11
C ARG A 81 -7.15 30.90 19.84
N LEU A 82 -6.70 29.66 19.62
CA LEU A 82 -7.26 28.48 20.31
C LEU A 82 -6.99 28.55 21.82
N ARG A 83 -5.77 28.95 22.20
CA ARG A 83 -5.37 29.17 23.59
C ARG A 83 -6.17 30.28 24.26
N ASP A 84 -6.32 31.43 23.61
CA ASP A 84 -7.06 32.59 24.13
C ASP A 84 -8.54 32.28 24.33
N GLN A 85 -9.11 31.41 23.48
CA GLN A 85 -10.47 30.90 23.61
C GLN A 85 -10.61 29.71 24.57
N ARG A 86 -9.50 29.24 25.16
CA ARG A 86 -9.43 28.06 26.04
C ARG A 86 -10.02 26.80 25.39
N LEU A 87 -9.81 26.66 24.09
CA LEU A 87 -10.24 25.50 23.33
C LEU A 87 -9.15 24.43 23.38
N ALA A 88 -9.53 23.21 23.73
CA ALA A 88 -8.63 22.07 23.68
C ALA A 88 -8.32 21.71 22.22
N ILE A 89 -7.03 21.51 21.91
CA ILE A 89 -6.61 20.95 20.63
C ILE A 89 -6.71 19.44 20.80
N LYS A 90 -7.46 18.76 19.93
CA LYS A 90 -7.59 17.30 19.97
C LYS A 90 -6.52 16.63 19.13
N LYS A 91 -6.32 17.13 17.90
CA LYS A 91 -5.34 16.63 16.95
C LYS A 91 -4.46 17.77 16.44
N PHE A 92 -3.16 17.56 16.46
CA PHE A 92 -2.18 18.45 15.86
C PHE A 92 -1.29 17.67 14.91
N LYS A 93 -1.32 18.02 13.63
CA LYS A 93 -0.42 17.51 12.59
C LYS A 93 0.46 18.64 12.09
N LEU A 94 1.77 18.43 12.13
CA LEU A 94 2.77 19.31 11.56
C LEU A 94 3.68 18.51 10.63
N ASP A 95 3.53 18.75 9.33
CA ASP A 95 4.33 18.12 8.28
C ASP A 95 5.21 19.16 7.59
N LEU A 96 6.50 19.10 7.88
CA LEU A 96 7.55 19.98 7.38
C LEU A 96 8.57 19.22 6.53
N GLN A 97 8.19 18.10 5.91
CA GLN A 97 9.11 17.27 5.12
C GLN A 97 9.69 18.00 3.90
N ASN A 98 9.01 19.02 3.35
CA ASN A 98 9.52 19.80 2.21
C ASN A 98 10.44 20.96 2.62
N LEU A 99 10.91 21.01 3.88
CA LEU A 99 11.83 22.02 4.38
C LEU A 99 13.22 21.44 4.62
N ASP A 100 14.16 21.80 3.73
CA ASP A 100 15.58 21.42 3.78
C ASP A 100 16.35 21.94 5.03
N ASP A 101 15.80 22.95 5.73
CA ASP A 101 16.47 23.54 6.90
C ASP A 101 15.45 24.02 7.95
N LEU A 102 15.45 23.36 9.10
CA LEU A 102 14.58 23.67 10.23
C LEU A 102 15.15 24.76 11.16
N THR A 103 16.37 25.26 10.95
CA THR A 103 17.03 26.19 11.89
C THR A 103 16.24 27.47 12.16
N HIS A 104 15.52 27.97 11.16
CA HIS A 104 14.71 29.17 11.29
C HIS A 104 13.34 28.92 11.92
N VAL A 105 12.89 27.67 11.97
CA VAL A 105 11.54 27.30 12.43
C VAL A 105 11.56 26.53 13.74
N SER A 106 12.68 25.89 14.12
CA SER A 106 12.79 25.00 15.29
C SER A 106 12.25 25.64 16.57
N HIS A 107 12.66 26.88 16.88
CA HIS A 107 12.15 27.58 18.06
C HIS A 107 10.64 27.83 18.00
N HIS A 108 10.09 28.08 16.81
CA HIS A 108 8.65 28.20 16.63
C HIS A 108 7.96 26.84 16.79
N VAL A 109 8.55 25.75 16.29
CA VAL A 109 8.06 24.38 16.50
C VAL A 109 8.01 24.07 17.99
N ASP A 110 9.05 24.38 18.76
CA ASP A 110 9.08 24.20 20.22
C ASP A 110 7.90 24.92 20.90
N GLN A 111 7.70 26.19 20.56
CA GLN A 111 6.59 27.00 21.08
C GLN A 111 5.23 26.41 20.69
N TRP A 112 5.09 25.94 19.46
CA TRP A 112 3.85 25.34 18.97
C TRP A 112 3.54 24.04 19.70
N ILE A 113 4.50 23.13 19.79
CA ILE A 113 4.37 21.86 20.51
C ILE A 113 4.05 22.13 21.98
N GLN A 114 4.70 23.10 22.62
CA GLN A 114 4.39 23.49 23.99
C GLN A 114 2.92 23.94 24.15
N MET A 115 2.45 24.86 23.30
CA MET A 115 1.05 25.32 23.34
C MET A 115 0.06 24.17 23.11
N VAL A 116 0.41 23.23 22.22
CA VAL A 116 -0.41 22.06 21.90
C VAL A 116 -0.47 21.10 23.09
N CYS A 117 0.67 20.79 23.72
CA CYS A 117 0.71 19.92 24.90
C CYS A 117 -0.05 20.51 26.09
N GLU A 118 0.10 21.81 26.34
CA GLU A 118 -0.63 22.54 27.38
C GLU A 118 -2.16 22.52 27.17
N SER A 119 -2.62 22.38 25.92
CA SER A 119 -4.04 22.34 25.57
C SER A 119 -4.71 20.97 25.75
N GLY A 120 -3.94 19.93 26.09
CA GLY A 120 -4.45 18.58 26.30
C GLY A 120 -4.62 17.76 25.02
N VAL A 121 -3.66 17.85 24.11
CA VAL A 121 -3.64 17.12 22.83
C VAL A 121 -3.77 15.60 22.98
N GLN A 122 -4.55 14.99 22.09
CA GLN A 122 -4.76 13.53 22.05
C GLN A 122 -3.98 12.87 20.93
N VAL A 123 -3.85 13.53 19.78
CA VAL A 123 -3.11 13.03 18.61
C VAL A 123 -2.05 14.03 18.21
N LEU A 124 -0.79 13.62 18.23
CA LEU A 124 0.36 14.43 17.82
C LEU A 124 1.10 13.74 16.67
N GLU A 125 1.08 14.36 15.50
CA GLU A 125 1.79 13.91 14.29
C GLU A 125 2.86 14.95 13.93
N LEU A 126 4.14 14.56 14.04
CA LEU A 126 5.28 15.41 13.71
C LEU A 126 6.10 14.74 12.61
N TYR A 127 6.05 15.31 11.41
CA TYR A 127 6.80 14.82 10.26
C TYR A 127 7.80 15.89 9.84
N LEU A 128 9.09 15.59 9.93
CA LEU A 128 10.18 16.51 9.63
C LEU A 128 11.03 15.95 8.50
N ASN A 129 11.78 16.81 7.81
CA ASN A 129 12.73 16.34 6.81
C ASN A 129 13.89 15.56 7.48
N ASP A 130 14.45 14.60 6.76
CA ASP A 130 15.56 13.77 7.18
C ASP A 130 16.84 14.19 6.46
N ASP A 131 17.35 15.40 6.79
CA ASP A 131 18.56 15.92 6.16
C ASP A 131 19.85 15.41 6.81
N CYS A 132 19.80 14.42 7.74
CA CYS A 132 20.93 13.78 8.44
C CYS A 132 21.94 14.70 9.18
N VAL A 133 21.93 16.03 8.96
CA VAL A 133 22.91 16.99 9.48
C VAL A 133 22.47 17.57 10.82
N ARG A 134 21.16 17.78 11.03
CA ARG A 134 20.61 18.34 12.28
C ARG A 134 19.31 17.65 12.66
N TRP A 135 19.32 17.02 13.83
CA TRP A 135 18.16 16.35 14.39
C TRP A 135 17.41 17.32 15.30
N TYR A 136 16.09 17.40 15.13
CA TYR A 136 15.21 18.19 15.99
C TYR A 136 15.01 17.47 17.32
N GLU A 137 15.39 18.09 18.43
CA GLU A 137 15.22 17.50 19.75
C GLU A 137 13.76 17.59 20.18
N LEU A 138 13.15 16.45 20.48
CA LEU A 138 11.75 16.39 20.87
C LEU A 138 11.55 17.10 22.23
N PRO A 139 10.64 18.09 22.33
CA PRO A 139 10.42 18.82 23.59
C PRO A 139 9.88 17.93 24.72
N LEU A 140 10.34 18.19 25.96
CA LEU A 140 9.91 17.49 27.18
C LEU A 140 8.38 17.48 27.38
N CYS A 141 7.68 18.53 26.96
CA CYS A 141 6.23 18.62 27.14
C CYS A 141 5.45 17.51 26.43
N VAL A 142 6.03 16.90 25.38
CA VAL A 142 5.42 15.77 24.67
C VAL A 142 5.37 14.54 25.56
N ILE A 143 6.49 14.19 26.21
CA ILE A 143 6.57 13.01 27.07
C ILE A 143 5.80 13.16 28.39
N GLU A 144 5.47 14.39 28.77
CA GLU A 144 4.65 14.71 29.93
C GLU A 144 3.15 14.80 29.63
N ALA A 145 2.75 14.73 28.36
CA ALA A 145 1.37 14.88 27.91
C ALA A 145 0.49 13.67 28.29
N LYS A 146 -0.22 13.78 29.42
CA LYS A 146 -1.11 12.72 29.95
C LYS A 146 -2.30 12.37 29.06
N SER A 147 -2.71 13.31 28.21
CA SER A 147 -3.87 13.20 27.32
C SER A 147 -3.55 12.52 26.00
N LEU A 148 -2.27 12.30 25.70
CA LEU A 148 -1.81 11.75 24.43
C LEU A 148 -2.24 10.29 24.27
N ILE A 149 -2.89 10.01 23.15
CA ILE A 149 -3.41 8.71 22.74
C ILE A 149 -2.61 8.19 21.54
N GLU A 150 -2.24 9.08 20.62
CA GLU A 150 -1.52 8.73 19.40
C GLU A 150 -0.31 9.64 19.24
N LEU A 151 0.86 9.05 19.04
CA LEU A 151 2.11 9.75 18.80
C LEU A 151 2.75 9.21 17.52
N GLU A 152 2.88 10.06 16.52
CA GLU A 152 3.58 9.75 15.28
C GLU A 152 4.77 10.69 15.09
N LEU A 153 5.95 10.10 15.00
CA LEU A 153 7.21 10.80 14.74
C LEU A 153 7.83 10.24 13.46
N LEU A 154 8.00 11.11 12.46
CA LEU A 154 8.61 10.76 11.17
C LEU A 154 9.73 11.73 10.82
N GLY A 155 10.88 11.20 10.41
CA GLY A 155 12.02 12.00 9.95
C GLY A 155 12.87 12.54 11.09
N GLY A 156 13.77 13.49 10.77
CA GLY A 156 14.93 13.92 11.56
C GLY A 156 14.66 14.43 12.98
N ILE A 157 14.13 13.58 13.86
CA ILE A 157 13.73 13.84 15.25
C ILE A 157 14.63 13.03 16.17
N LYS A 158 15.17 13.67 17.21
CA LYS A 158 16.01 13.05 18.23
C LYS A 158 15.27 12.95 19.56
N ILE A 159 15.31 11.76 20.16
CA ILE A 159 14.87 11.51 21.53
C ILE A 159 16.12 11.32 22.40
N ASP A 160 16.43 12.32 23.23
CA ASP A 160 17.62 12.33 24.09
C ASP A 160 17.38 11.56 25.42
N GLN A 161 18.43 10.94 25.96
CA GLN A 161 18.43 10.24 27.24
C GLN A 161 18.11 11.15 28.42
N GLU A 162 18.43 12.45 28.35
CA GLU A 162 18.00 13.41 29.38
C GLU A 162 16.47 13.50 29.47
N LEU A 163 15.75 13.34 28.35
CA LEU A 163 14.27 13.27 28.35
C LEU A 163 13.79 12.04 29.12
N LEU A 164 14.51 10.92 28.99
CA LEU A 164 14.18 9.64 29.62
C LEU A 164 14.45 9.61 31.13
N LYS A 165 15.20 10.58 31.68
CA LYS A 165 15.38 10.71 33.14
C LYS A 165 14.17 11.30 33.83
N HIS A 166 13.27 11.93 33.09
CA HIS A 166 12.02 12.47 33.61
C HIS A 166 10.93 11.40 33.66
N SER A 167 10.04 11.47 34.65
CA SER A 167 8.89 10.56 34.75
C SER A 167 7.97 10.75 33.55
N MET A 168 8.10 9.88 32.55
CA MET A 168 7.18 9.83 31.40
C MET A 168 5.77 9.55 31.87
N LYS A 169 4.80 10.23 31.25
CA LYS A 169 3.38 10.14 31.62
C LYS A 169 2.51 9.63 30.48
N PHE A 170 3.08 8.79 29.61
CA PHE A 170 2.38 8.10 28.51
C PHE A 170 1.42 7.00 28.98
N SER A 171 0.63 7.28 30.02
CA SER A 171 -0.32 6.32 30.57
C SER A 171 -1.56 6.11 29.70
N SER A 172 -1.71 6.88 28.61
CA SER A 172 -2.88 6.86 27.73
C SER A 172 -2.56 6.50 26.27
N VAL A 173 -1.28 6.39 25.90
CA VAL A 173 -0.84 6.15 24.52
C VAL A 173 -1.27 4.75 24.08
N LYS A 174 -1.97 4.70 22.95
CA LYS A 174 -2.50 3.50 22.30
C LYS A 174 -1.85 3.24 20.95
N MET A 175 -1.41 4.28 20.26
CA MET A 175 -0.71 4.14 18.98
C MET A 175 0.62 4.89 19.03
N LEU A 176 1.68 4.19 18.66
CA LEU A 176 3.03 4.74 18.57
C LEU A 176 3.59 4.42 17.18
N PHE A 177 3.90 5.47 16.42
CA PHE A 177 4.57 5.39 15.13
C PHE A 177 5.92 6.08 15.22
N LEU A 178 6.99 5.36 14.87
CA LEU A 178 8.37 5.85 14.90
C LEU A 178 9.04 5.50 13.58
N SER A 179 9.47 6.48 12.80
CA SER A 179 10.24 6.20 11.58
C SER A 179 11.22 7.31 11.31
N ARG A 180 12.45 6.95 10.98
CA ARG A 180 13.60 7.84 10.82
C ARG A 180 13.87 8.70 12.05
N VAL A 181 13.63 8.15 13.25
CA VAL A 181 13.88 8.79 14.56
C VAL A 181 15.24 8.35 15.12
N LEU A 182 15.98 9.27 15.72
CA LEU A 182 17.27 9.04 16.36
C LEU A 182 17.14 8.92 17.87
N PHE A 183 17.63 7.80 18.41
CA PHE A 183 17.71 7.51 19.82
C PHE A 183 19.16 7.61 20.30
N THR A 184 19.37 7.73 21.62
CA THR A 184 20.72 7.66 22.19
C THR A 184 21.31 6.27 22.06
N ASP A 185 20.52 5.24 22.33
CA ASP A 185 20.86 3.83 22.25
C ASP A 185 19.58 2.99 22.15
N GLU A 186 19.70 1.66 22.03
CA GLU A 186 18.54 0.77 21.96
C GLU A 186 17.75 0.71 23.27
N SER A 187 18.40 0.95 24.42
CA SER A 187 17.72 0.96 25.72
C SER A 187 16.74 2.12 25.87
N ALA A 188 16.96 3.22 25.13
CA ALA A 188 16.03 4.34 25.05
C ALA A 188 14.69 3.94 24.45
N ILE A 189 14.71 3.05 23.46
CA ILE A 189 13.50 2.54 22.79
C ILE A 189 12.73 1.64 23.76
N GLU A 190 13.41 0.72 24.43
CA GLU A 190 12.81 -0.14 25.46
C GLU A 190 12.21 0.69 26.61
N TYR A 191 12.92 1.73 27.04
CA TYR A 191 12.43 2.66 28.06
C TYR A 191 11.15 3.35 27.60
N LEU A 192 11.11 3.90 26.38
CA LEU A 192 9.92 4.51 25.81
C LEU A 192 8.74 3.54 25.80
N ILE A 193 8.95 2.31 25.33
CA ILE A 193 7.92 1.27 25.25
C ILE A 193 7.37 0.92 26.64
N SER A 194 8.25 0.77 27.64
CA SER A 194 7.85 0.42 29.01
C SER A 194 6.93 1.47 29.66
N HIS A 195 6.99 2.72 29.20
CA HIS A 195 6.15 3.82 29.69
C HIS A 195 4.84 3.98 28.90
N CYS A 196 4.61 3.16 27.87
CA CYS A 196 3.41 3.13 27.04
C CYS A 196 2.62 1.80 27.21
N PRO A 197 2.21 1.41 28.43
CA PRO A 197 1.66 0.07 28.70
C PRO A 197 0.29 -0.20 28.05
N LEU A 198 -0.40 0.84 27.57
CA LEU A 198 -1.71 0.71 26.92
C LEU A 198 -1.61 0.66 25.39
N THR A 199 -0.41 0.57 24.82
CA THR A 199 -0.20 0.51 23.36
C THR A 199 -0.97 -0.66 22.76
N GLU A 200 -1.86 -0.35 21.82
CA GLU A 200 -2.65 -1.28 21.02
C GLU A 200 -2.03 -1.48 19.63
N ARG A 201 -1.37 -0.45 19.09
CA ARG A 201 -0.72 -0.46 17.77
C ARG A 201 0.68 0.14 17.83
N PHE A 202 1.68 -0.60 17.38
CA PHE A 202 3.07 -0.16 17.34
C PHE A 202 3.60 -0.28 15.91
N ILE A 203 4.11 0.82 15.36
CA ILE A 203 4.69 0.88 14.02
C ILE A 203 6.10 1.46 14.14
N MET A 204 7.08 0.73 13.63
CA MET A 204 8.46 1.18 13.64
C MET A 204 9.09 0.96 12.27
N GLY A 205 9.39 2.06 11.58
CA GLY A 205 10.23 2.05 10.39
C GLY A 205 11.72 2.06 10.75
N VAL A 206 12.56 2.43 9.79
CA VAL A 206 14.01 2.58 10.00
C VAL A 206 14.28 3.66 11.04
N CYS A 207 14.81 3.29 12.19
CA CYS A 207 15.28 4.23 13.21
C CYS A 207 16.79 4.13 13.40
N TYR A 208 17.35 5.10 14.10
CA TYR A 208 18.78 5.25 14.26
C TYR A 208 19.18 5.37 15.73
N ILE A 209 20.42 5.03 16.04
CA ILE A 209 21.06 5.20 17.35
C ILE A 209 22.39 5.94 17.20
N TYR A 210 22.81 6.63 18.26
CA TYR A 210 24.14 7.21 18.33
C TYR A 210 25.18 6.17 18.77
N ASN A 211 26.15 5.89 17.91
CA ASN A 211 27.31 5.10 18.27
C ASN A 211 28.34 5.97 19.01
N HIS A 212 28.29 5.92 20.34
CA HIS A 212 29.24 6.61 21.22
C HIS A 212 30.68 6.09 21.13
N LEU A 213 30.92 4.91 20.53
CA LEU A 213 32.23 4.27 20.42
C LEU A 213 33.06 4.80 19.24
N ARG A 214 32.44 5.44 18.24
CA ARG A 214 33.12 6.00 17.06
C ARG A 214 33.59 7.45 17.29
N THR A 215 34.37 7.69 18.35
CA THR A 215 34.78 9.05 18.76
C THR A 215 35.72 9.76 17.77
N GLU A 216 36.33 9.03 16.83
CA GLU A 216 37.26 9.56 15.83
C GLU A 216 36.57 10.07 14.55
N HIS A 217 35.30 9.72 14.34
CA HIS A 217 34.53 10.09 13.15
C HIS A 217 33.70 11.37 13.36
N PRO A 218 33.36 12.15 12.33
CA PRO A 218 32.41 13.26 12.46
C PRO A 218 31.02 12.76 12.92
N PRO A 219 30.21 13.58 13.61
CA PRO A 219 28.95 13.14 14.23
C PRO A 219 27.96 12.42 13.30
N ALA A 220 27.93 12.78 12.02
CA ALA A 220 27.08 12.15 11.01
C ALA A 220 27.46 10.68 10.74
N ASP A 221 28.74 10.33 10.85
CA ASP A 221 29.28 8.98 10.62
C ASP A 221 29.17 8.09 11.88
N ARG A 222 28.63 8.64 12.98
CA ARG A 222 28.38 7.93 14.24
C ARG A 222 26.94 7.47 14.37
N ILE A 223 26.12 7.67 13.36
CA ILE A 223 24.72 7.26 13.37
C ILE A 223 24.65 5.86 12.76
N GLU A 224 24.12 4.92 13.53
CA GLU A 224 23.88 3.54 13.11
C GLU A 224 22.39 3.27 13.10
N LYS A 225 21.96 2.29 12.31
CA LYS A 225 20.56 1.85 12.33
C LYS A 225 20.32 1.04 13.60
N VAL A 226 19.09 1.07 14.10
CA VAL A 226 18.67 0.14 15.16
C VAL A 226 18.74 -1.28 14.61
N GLU A 227 19.47 -2.16 15.29
CA GLU A 227 19.65 -3.55 14.86
C GLU A 227 18.71 -4.49 15.64
N SER A 228 18.40 -4.16 16.89
CA SER A 228 17.55 -4.97 17.76
C SER A 228 16.34 -4.23 18.34
N LEU A 229 15.22 -4.94 18.48
CA LEU A 229 13.98 -4.45 19.08
C LEU A 229 13.32 -5.53 19.95
N SER A 230 13.00 -5.17 21.19
CA SER A 230 12.28 -6.03 22.13
C SER A 230 10.97 -5.38 22.56
N LEU A 231 9.84 -6.00 22.23
CA LEU A 231 8.50 -5.57 22.64
C LEU A 231 8.02 -6.46 23.79
N GLN A 232 8.17 -6.00 25.03
CA GLN A 232 7.78 -6.72 26.24
C GLN A 232 6.79 -5.92 27.10
N GLY A 233 5.95 -6.62 27.85
CA GLY A 233 5.04 -6.00 28.83
C GLY A 233 3.82 -5.29 28.24
N LEU A 234 3.64 -5.32 26.91
CA LEU A 234 2.53 -4.66 26.22
C LEU A 234 1.29 -5.58 26.13
N GLN A 235 0.52 -5.63 27.21
CA GLN A 235 -0.63 -6.53 27.35
C GLN A 235 -1.81 -6.19 26.43
N LYS A 236 -1.88 -4.98 25.89
CA LYS A 236 -2.96 -4.53 24.99
C LYS A 236 -2.57 -4.51 23.52
N LEU A 237 -1.34 -4.88 23.19
CA LEU A 237 -0.80 -4.84 21.84
C LEU A 237 -1.57 -5.81 20.94
N LYS A 238 -2.09 -5.28 19.85
CA LYS A 238 -2.87 -6.01 18.84
C LYS A 238 -2.21 -5.98 17.48
N GLU A 239 -1.55 -4.88 17.15
CA GLU A 239 -0.95 -4.65 15.83
C GLU A 239 0.51 -4.24 15.98
N VAL A 240 1.39 -4.91 15.25
CA VAL A 240 2.81 -4.57 15.13
C VAL A 240 3.19 -4.51 13.66
N ASP A 241 3.84 -3.42 13.25
CA ASP A 241 4.45 -3.27 11.93
C ASP A 241 5.89 -2.80 12.09
N VAL A 242 6.86 -3.62 11.68
CA VAL A 242 8.29 -3.34 11.86
C VAL A 242 9.03 -3.49 10.55
N GLU A 243 9.77 -2.46 10.17
CA GLU A 243 10.59 -2.41 8.97
C GLU A 243 12.06 -2.13 9.30
N GLY A 244 12.94 -2.95 8.72
CA GLY A 244 14.38 -2.68 8.67
C GLY A 244 15.17 -2.94 9.95
N ILE A 245 14.61 -3.73 10.87
CA ILE A 245 15.28 -4.20 12.09
C ILE A 245 15.69 -5.67 11.93
N GLN A 246 16.93 -6.01 12.29
CA GLN A 246 17.49 -7.36 12.09
C GLN A 246 17.01 -8.35 13.15
N GLU A 247 17.01 -7.97 14.43
CA GLU A 247 16.61 -8.83 15.54
C GLU A 247 15.34 -8.26 16.21
N VAL A 248 14.22 -8.94 16.06
CA VAL A 248 12.93 -8.52 16.62
C VAL A 248 12.37 -9.62 17.52
N HIS A 249 12.12 -9.27 18.78
CA HIS A 249 11.48 -10.13 19.75
C HIS A 249 10.17 -9.51 20.24
N ILE A 250 9.07 -10.27 20.12
CA ILE A 250 7.74 -9.83 20.50
C ILE A 250 7.16 -10.80 21.52
N ASP A 251 6.95 -10.31 22.74
CA ASP A 251 6.29 -11.03 23.82
C ASP A 251 4.93 -10.40 24.11
N SER A 252 3.94 -10.70 23.26
CA SER A 252 2.56 -10.30 23.49
C SER A 252 1.56 -11.36 22.99
N PRO A 253 0.88 -12.09 23.90
CA PRO A 253 -0.06 -13.13 23.50
C PRO A 253 -1.34 -12.57 22.87
N ASN A 254 -1.64 -11.28 23.05
CA ASN A 254 -2.83 -10.63 22.51
C ASN A 254 -2.63 -10.05 21.11
N LEU A 255 -1.43 -10.19 20.53
CA LEU A 255 -1.14 -9.73 19.18
C LEU A 255 -2.04 -10.45 18.17
N GLU A 256 -2.73 -9.67 17.35
CA GLU A 256 -3.66 -10.14 16.31
C GLU A 256 -3.06 -9.99 14.91
N GLU A 257 -2.24 -8.97 14.68
CA GLU A 257 -1.60 -8.68 13.40
C GLU A 257 -0.11 -8.36 13.56
N LEU A 258 0.71 -9.02 12.74
CA LEU A 258 2.15 -8.81 12.65
C LEU A 258 2.54 -8.58 11.19
N CYS A 259 3.11 -7.41 10.91
CA CYS A 259 3.81 -7.10 9.67
C CYS A 259 5.31 -6.94 9.98
N TYR A 260 6.14 -7.65 9.24
CA TYR A 260 7.60 -7.56 9.36
C TYR A 260 8.26 -7.50 7.99
N GLN A 261 9.13 -6.51 7.80
CA GLN A 261 9.90 -6.31 6.59
C GLN A 261 11.39 -6.25 6.88
N ALA A 262 12.12 -7.25 6.39
CA ALA A 262 13.59 -7.24 6.43
C ALA A 262 14.15 -6.27 5.39
N TRP A 263 15.24 -5.56 5.72
CA TRP A 263 15.84 -4.55 4.83
C TRP A 263 17.15 -5.01 4.19
N ASP A 264 18.05 -5.62 4.97
CA ASP A 264 19.34 -6.09 4.43
C ASP A 264 19.20 -7.49 3.85
N LEU A 265 19.39 -7.60 2.54
CA LEU A 265 19.30 -8.87 1.81
C LEU A 265 20.48 -9.81 2.08
N ASN A 266 21.52 -9.34 2.75
CA ASN A 266 22.76 -10.07 2.98
C ASN A 266 23.01 -10.44 4.45
N ALA A 267 22.18 -9.95 5.38
CA ALA A 267 22.36 -10.17 6.81
C ALA A 267 21.20 -11.01 7.38
N PRO A 268 21.49 -12.07 8.15
CA PRO A 268 20.46 -12.92 8.72
C PRO A 268 19.57 -12.14 9.70
N PHE A 269 18.27 -12.15 9.46
CA PHE A 269 17.30 -11.64 10.44
C PHE A 269 16.92 -12.70 11.48
N LYS A 270 16.55 -12.24 12.67
CA LYS A 270 16.01 -13.05 13.76
C LYS A 270 14.68 -12.48 14.19
N LEU A 271 13.60 -13.17 13.85
CA LEU A 271 12.26 -12.79 14.26
C LEU A 271 11.71 -13.83 15.23
N ASN A 272 11.43 -13.43 16.48
CA ASN A 272 10.83 -14.28 17.49
C ASN A 272 9.50 -13.69 17.96
N PHE A 273 8.41 -14.39 17.65
CA PHE A 273 7.04 -14.07 18.04
C PHE A 273 6.31 -15.30 18.59
N ASP A 274 7.06 -16.26 19.16
CA ASP A 274 6.51 -17.54 19.63
C ASP A 274 5.43 -17.37 20.72
N SER A 275 5.47 -16.27 21.48
CA SER A 275 4.44 -15.93 22.48
C SER A 275 3.10 -15.46 21.88
N CYS A 276 3.05 -15.08 20.60
CA CYS A 276 1.92 -14.40 19.95
C CYS A 276 0.79 -15.36 19.55
N THR A 277 0.21 -16.05 20.53
CA THR A 277 -0.73 -17.16 20.30
C THR A 277 -2.07 -16.79 19.69
N ASN A 278 -2.52 -15.52 19.77
CA ASN A 278 -3.78 -15.05 19.17
C ASN A 278 -3.63 -14.48 17.74
N LEU A 279 -2.47 -14.67 17.11
CA LEU A 279 -2.17 -14.10 15.80
C LEU A 279 -3.17 -14.57 14.73
N ARG A 280 -3.76 -13.59 14.02
CA ARG A 280 -4.75 -13.79 12.94
C ARG A 280 -4.20 -13.39 11.59
N CYS A 281 -3.40 -12.33 11.53
CA CYS A 281 -2.77 -11.82 10.31
C CYS A 281 -1.25 -11.84 10.45
N LEU A 282 -0.57 -12.48 9.50
CA LEU A 282 0.87 -12.49 9.42
C LEU A 282 1.30 -12.04 8.03
N GLN A 283 2.06 -10.95 7.98
CA GLN A 283 2.71 -10.43 6.78
C GLN A 283 4.22 -10.44 6.97
N LEU A 284 4.92 -11.12 6.07
CA LEU A 284 6.38 -11.19 6.06
C LEU A 284 6.91 -10.77 4.70
N CYS A 285 7.85 -9.82 4.71
CA CYS A 285 8.46 -9.26 3.51
C CYS A 285 9.97 -9.46 3.52
N ASN A 286 10.55 -9.76 2.35
CA ASN A 286 11.98 -9.85 2.08
C ASN A 286 12.74 -10.96 2.84
N LEU A 287 12.11 -12.09 3.13
CA LEU A 287 12.77 -13.20 3.81
C LEU A 287 13.62 -14.03 2.83
N LYS A 288 14.88 -13.64 2.61
CA LYS A 288 15.77 -14.31 1.62
C LYS A 288 16.79 -15.29 2.22
N ASP A 289 17.13 -15.15 3.50
CA ASP A 289 18.17 -15.96 4.15
C ASP A 289 17.78 -17.42 4.37
N THR A 290 16.48 -17.69 4.53
CA THR A 290 15.96 -19.05 4.76
C THR A 290 14.92 -19.40 3.73
N ALA A 291 15.09 -20.55 3.08
CA ALA A 291 14.11 -21.05 2.14
C ALA A 291 12.87 -21.54 2.88
N ILE A 292 11.73 -20.89 2.65
CA ILE A 292 10.44 -21.30 3.21
C ILE A 292 10.02 -22.60 2.51
N ALA A 293 9.76 -23.64 3.31
CA ALA A 293 9.45 -25.00 2.87
C ALA A 293 8.21 -25.54 3.61
N ASP A 294 7.75 -26.74 3.23
CA ASP A 294 6.59 -27.42 3.86
C ASP A 294 6.66 -27.45 5.40
N LYS A 295 7.84 -27.75 5.93
CA LYS A 295 8.08 -27.81 7.38
C LYS A 295 7.78 -26.45 8.06
N TRP A 296 8.12 -25.35 7.40
CA TRP A 296 7.89 -24.01 7.92
C TRP A 296 6.39 -23.71 8.05
N PHE A 297 5.59 -24.02 7.02
CA PHE A 297 4.13 -23.85 7.09
C PHE A 297 3.50 -24.74 8.17
N PHE A 298 3.94 -25.99 8.27
CA PHE A 298 3.47 -26.90 9.31
C PHE A 298 3.75 -26.37 10.72
N GLU A 299 4.97 -25.90 10.98
CA GLU A 299 5.36 -25.31 12.26
C GLU A 299 4.58 -24.01 12.54
N LEU A 300 4.40 -23.16 11.54
CA LEU A 300 3.63 -21.92 11.65
C LEU A 300 2.19 -22.20 12.09
N PHE A 301 1.45 -23.02 11.34
CA PHE A 301 0.03 -23.28 11.66
C PHE A 301 -0.15 -24.12 12.93
N SER A 302 0.85 -24.91 13.31
CA SER A 302 0.85 -25.64 14.59
C SER A 302 1.03 -24.70 15.78
N LYS A 303 1.93 -23.72 15.67
CA LYS A 303 2.17 -22.72 16.72
C LYS A 303 1.06 -21.67 16.78
N PHE A 304 0.52 -21.27 15.63
CA PHE A 304 -0.45 -20.18 15.50
C PHE A 304 -1.76 -20.67 14.84
N PRO A 305 -2.60 -21.40 15.59
CA PRO A 305 -3.78 -22.08 15.04
C PRO A 305 -4.95 -21.14 14.69
N PHE A 306 -4.80 -19.83 14.94
CA PHE A 306 -5.81 -18.80 14.65
C PHE A 306 -5.50 -17.96 13.42
N ILE A 307 -4.40 -18.24 12.70
CA ILE A 307 -4.06 -17.50 11.47
C ILE A 307 -5.18 -17.64 10.43
N GLU A 308 -5.73 -16.50 10.03
CA GLU A 308 -6.75 -16.35 8.99
C GLU A 308 -6.18 -15.70 7.73
N SER A 309 -5.11 -14.90 7.85
CA SER A 309 -4.46 -14.20 6.74
C SER A 309 -2.95 -14.41 6.79
N LEU A 310 -2.39 -15.00 5.74
CA LEU A 310 -0.95 -15.16 5.54
C LEU A 310 -0.52 -14.46 4.26
N LYS A 311 0.41 -13.52 4.37
CA LYS A 311 0.93 -12.75 3.24
C LYS A 311 2.45 -12.83 3.23
N LEU A 312 3.02 -13.29 2.12
CA LEU A 312 4.46 -13.43 1.93
C LEU A 312 4.88 -12.61 0.72
N PHE A 313 5.80 -11.68 0.90
CA PHE A 313 6.30 -10.77 -0.13
C PHE A 313 7.81 -10.93 -0.30
N ASP A 314 8.29 -11.09 -1.54
CA ASP A 314 9.71 -11.20 -1.90
C ASP A 314 10.52 -12.19 -1.03
N CYS A 315 9.90 -13.34 -0.74
CA CYS A 315 10.49 -14.40 0.08
C CYS A 315 11.12 -15.50 -0.79
N SER A 316 12.23 -16.08 -0.32
CA SER A 316 12.89 -17.24 -0.94
C SER A 316 12.12 -18.51 -0.58
N MET A 317 11.56 -19.20 -1.58
CA MET A 317 10.74 -20.40 -1.38
C MET A 317 11.50 -21.67 -1.79
N SER A 318 10.95 -22.82 -1.39
CA SER A 318 11.30 -24.12 -1.96
C SER A 318 10.59 -24.33 -3.30
N GLU A 319 11.10 -25.21 -4.15
CA GLU A 319 10.51 -25.47 -5.48
C GLU A 319 9.07 -26.00 -5.40
N ARG A 320 8.79 -26.81 -4.38
CA ARG A 320 7.46 -27.31 -4.06
C ARG A 320 7.09 -26.84 -2.67
N ILE A 321 5.88 -26.28 -2.53
CA ILE A 321 5.30 -25.94 -1.23
C ILE A 321 3.91 -26.56 -1.05
N ASN A 322 3.66 -27.09 0.13
CA ASN A 322 2.38 -27.64 0.56
C ASN A 322 1.84 -26.82 1.74
N ILE A 323 0.68 -26.20 1.55
CA ILE A 323 0.02 -25.34 2.54
C ILE A 323 -1.28 -26.03 2.95
N SER A 324 -1.39 -26.45 4.22
CA SER A 324 -2.61 -27.02 4.77
C SER A 324 -3.06 -26.23 5.99
N SER A 325 -4.23 -25.61 5.91
CA SER A 325 -4.82 -24.89 7.05
C SER A 325 -6.34 -24.83 6.95
N PRO A 326 -7.08 -25.31 7.95
CA PRO A 326 -8.54 -25.25 7.94
C PRO A 326 -9.11 -23.86 8.22
N ARG A 327 -8.31 -22.89 8.70
CA ARG A 327 -8.80 -21.54 9.09
C ARG A 327 -8.34 -20.42 8.18
N LEU A 328 -7.36 -20.69 7.33
CA LEU A 328 -6.82 -19.71 6.40
C LEU A 328 -7.93 -19.24 5.44
N LYS A 329 -8.13 -17.92 5.42
CA LYS A 329 -9.09 -17.21 4.56
C LYS A 329 -8.38 -16.43 3.47
N ILE A 330 -7.19 -15.88 3.75
CA ILE A 330 -6.41 -15.08 2.81
C ILE A 330 -5.00 -15.68 2.72
N LEU A 331 -4.56 -15.95 1.49
CA LEU A 331 -3.19 -16.34 1.18
C LEU A 331 -2.66 -15.45 0.06
N GLN A 332 -1.59 -14.71 0.32
CA GLN A 332 -0.92 -13.89 -0.69
C GLN A 332 0.55 -14.30 -0.83
N LEU A 333 0.98 -14.56 -2.05
CA LEU A 333 2.35 -14.93 -2.42
C LEU A 333 2.82 -13.98 -3.52
N MET A 334 3.65 -13.01 -3.15
CA MET A 334 3.98 -11.87 -4.02
C MET A 334 5.49 -11.80 -4.23
N PHE A 335 5.94 -11.85 -5.48
CA PHE A 335 7.34 -11.83 -5.89
C PHE A 335 8.21 -12.90 -5.18
N CYS A 336 7.60 -14.00 -4.74
CA CYS A 336 8.32 -15.12 -4.15
C CYS A 336 9.09 -15.89 -5.24
N SER A 337 10.35 -16.24 -4.96
CA SER A 337 11.25 -16.87 -5.93
C SER A 337 11.40 -18.38 -5.73
N LYS A 338 11.76 -19.08 -6.81
CA LYS A 338 12.02 -20.53 -6.95
C LYS A 338 10.77 -21.42 -7.01
N LEU A 339 9.56 -20.85 -7.03
CA LEU A 339 8.33 -21.62 -6.97
C LEU A 339 8.05 -22.35 -8.30
N LYS A 340 7.96 -23.69 -8.25
CA LYS A 340 7.52 -24.53 -9.38
C LYS A 340 6.17 -25.20 -9.13
N GLU A 341 5.84 -25.47 -7.88
CA GLU A 341 4.58 -26.12 -7.51
C GLU A 341 4.05 -25.62 -6.17
N VAL A 342 2.76 -25.26 -6.13
CA VAL A 342 2.06 -24.77 -4.94
C VAL A 342 0.79 -25.59 -4.74
N ASN A 343 0.75 -26.37 -3.68
CA ASN A 343 -0.41 -27.18 -3.32
C ASN A 343 -1.10 -26.58 -2.10
N VAL A 344 -2.37 -26.21 -2.25
CA VAL A 344 -3.16 -25.54 -1.22
C VAL A 344 -4.31 -26.43 -0.78
N ASP A 345 -4.32 -26.79 0.49
CA ASP A 345 -5.37 -27.53 1.19
C ASP A 345 -5.99 -26.63 2.27
N ALA A 346 -6.89 -25.73 1.85
CA ALA A 346 -7.49 -24.72 2.71
C ALA A 346 -9.00 -24.58 2.39
N PRO A 347 -9.87 -25.37 3.04
CA PRO A 347 -11.31 -25.42 2.69
C PRO A 347 -12.07 -24.10 2.92
N ASN A 348 -11.55 -23.22 3.78
CA ASN A 348 -12.15 -21.93 4.10
C ASN A 348 -11.45 -20.74 3.42
N LEU A 349 -10.57 -21.00 2.44
CA LEU A 349 -9.84 -19.96 1.73
C LEU A 349 -10.81 -19.13 0.87
N LEU A 350 -10.83 -17.83 1.08
CA LEU A 350 -11.67 -16.85 0.39
C LEU A 350 -10.88 -16.07 -0.67
N LEU A 351 -9.59 -15.83 -0.46
CA LEU A 351 -8.73 -15.12 -1.39
C LEU A 351 -7.39 -15.84 -1.50
N PHE A 352 -7.01 -16.18 -2.73
CA PHE A 352 -5.66 -16.55 -3.10
C PHE A 352 -5.12 -15.52 -4.08
N ASP A 353 -4.01 -14.88 -3.75
CA ASP A 353 -3.38 -13.86 -4.58
C ASP A 353 -1.93 -14.25 -4.86
N TYR A 354 -1.57 -14.41 -6.12
CA TYR A 354 -0.22 -14.72 -6.55
C TYR A 354 0.28 -13.64 -7.50
N ARG A 355 1.43 -13.05 -7.21
CA ARG A 355 2.15 -12.19 -8.15
C ARG A 355 3.59 -12.66 -8.25
N GLY A 356 4.14 -12.79 -9.44
CA GLY A 356 5.54 -13.18 -9.58
C GLY A 356 5.96 -13.52 -10.99
N ASP A 357 7.28 -13.61 -11.17
CA ASP A 357 7.91 -13.99 -12.44
C ASP A 357 7.90 -15.50 -12.64
N ASP A 358 7.93 -16.26 -11.55
CA ASP A 358 7.79 -17.71 -11.57
C ASP A 358 6.40 -18.12 -12.08
N LYS A 359 6.31 -19.31 -12.68
CA LYS A 359 5.06 -19.87 -13.23
C LYS A 359 4.76 -21.21 -12.59
N PRO A 360 4.46 -21.24 -11.27
CA PRO A 360 4.23 -22.49 -10.59
C PRO A 360 2.92 -23.15 -11.04
N VAL A 361 2.90 -24.47 -11.01
CA VAL A 361 1.65 -25.23 -11.06
C VAL A 361 0.95 -25.06 -9.71
N ILE A 362 -0.24 -24.45 -9.72
CA ILE A 362 -1.01 -24.19 -8.50
C ILE A 362 -2.19 -25.17 -8.45
N SER A 363 -2.26 -25.97 -7.38
CA SER A 363 -3.30 -26.96 -7.18
C SER A 363 -4.06 -26.69 -5.89
N PHE A 364 -5.39 -26.74 -5.95
CA PHE A 364 -6.27 -26.59 -4.78
C PHE A 364 -6.93 -27.93 -4.46
N MET A 365 -6.52 -28.55 -3.35
CA MET A 365 -7.03 -29.87 -2.94
C MET A 365 -8.43 -29.77 -2.33
N ARG A 366 -8.61 -28.82 -1.40
CA ARG A 366 -9.90 -28.40 -0.85
C ARG A 366 -9.92 -26.88 -0.83
N SER A 367 -11.00 -26.30 -1.36
CA SER A 367 -11.18 -24.86 -1.47
C SER A 367 -12.62 -24.46 -1.19
N SER A 368 -12.83 -23.19 -0.82
CA SER A 368 -14.16 -22.62 -0.65
C SER A 368 -14.85 -22.43 -2.00
N ASN A 369 -16.17 -22.57 -2.03
CA ASN A 369 -16.98 -22.18 -3.19
C ASN A 369 -17.00 -20.65 -3.42
N GLN A 370 -16.52 -19.87 -2.45
CA GLN A 370 -16.37 -18.42 -2.53
C GLN A 370 -14.93 -17.97 -2.79
N LEU A 371 -14.01 -18.89 -3.07
CA LEU A 371 -12.61 -18.58 -3.29
C LEU A 371 -12.47 -17.67 -4.52
N GLU A 372 -11.88 -16.49 -4.33
CA GLU A 372 -11.38 -15.63 -5.40
C GLU A 372 -9.89 -15.90 -5.62
N VAL A 373 -9.50 -16.07 -6.88
CA VAL A 373 -8.12 -16.39 -7.26
C VAL A 373 -7.61 -15.28 -8.15
N ASN A 374 -6.60 -14.55 -7.69
CA ASN A 374 -5.96 -13.50 -8.45
C ASN A 374 -4.53 -13.95 -8.77
N ILE A 375 -4.16 -13.91 -10.05
CA ILE A 375 -2.85 -14.34 -10.53
C ILE A 375 -2.32 -13.27 -11.46
N SER A 376 -1.21 -12.66 -11.07
CA SER A 376 -0.49 -11.66 -11.84
C SER A 376 0.89 -12.17 -12.20
N THR A 377 1.14 -12.44 -13.48
CA THR A 377 2.44 -12.95 -13.94
C THR A 377 2.81 -12.33 -15.28
N TYR A 378 4.12 -12.20 -15.52
CA TYR A 378 4.62 -11.78 -16.84
C TYR A 378 4.60 -12.98 -17.79
N VAL A 379 3.80 -12.87 -18.84
CA VAL A 379 3.69 -13.92 -19.87
C VAL A 379 4.26 -13.36 -21.17
N ASP A 380 5.45 -13.83 -21.53
CA ASP A 380 5.99 -13.70 -22.89
C ASP A 380 5.00 -14.33 -23.87
N PHE A 381 4.78 -13.67 -25.01
CA PHE A 381 3.88 -14.10 -26.08
C PHE A 381 4.05 -15.57 -26.47
N ARG A 382 5.28 -16.07 -26.46
CA ARG A 382 5.58 -17.47 -26.76
C ARG A 382 4.93 -18.44 -25.78
N HIS A 383 4.59 -18.02 -24.56
CA HIS A 383 4.03 -18.86 -23.50
C HIS A 383 2.50 -18.78 -23.40
N PHE A 384 1.79 -18.14 -24.33
CA PHE A 384 0.31 -18.15 -24.27
C PHE A 384 -0.28 -19.56 -24.32
N TYR A 385 0.39 -20.53 -24.96
CA TYR A 385 -0.07 -21.92 -24.94
C TYR A 385 -0.06 -22.53 -23.53
N SER A 386 0.84 -22.10 -22.63
CA SER A 386 0.90 -22.61 -21.25
C SER A 386 -0.25 -22.08 -20.40
N LEU A 387 -0.89 -20.97 -20.79
CA LEU A 387 -2.11 -20.47 -20.15
C LEU A 387 -3.26 -21.48 -20.27
N ARG A 388 -3.34 -22.18 -21.40
CA ARG A 388 -4.36 -23.20 -21.62
C ARG A 388 -4.13 -24.44 -20.75
N GLU A 389 -2.89 -24.89 -20.64
CA GLU A 389 -2.52 -25.99 -19.74
C GLU A 389 -2.81 -25.63 -18.28
N PHE A 390 -2.44 -24.40 -17.88
CA PHE A 390 -2.73 -23.87 -16.55
C PHE A 390 -4.23 -23.85 -16.24
N THR A 391 -5.05 -23.32 -17.14
CA THR A 391 -6.50 -23.21 -16.93
C THR A 391 -7.23 -24.56 -17.05
N GLN A 392 -6.76 -25.49 -17.88
CA GLN A 392 -7.37 -26.83 -18.02
C GLN A 392 -7.17 -27.72 -16.79
N ASN A 393 -6.07 -27.52 -16.07
CA ASN A 393 -5.76 -28.28 -14.87
C ASN A 393 -6.50 -27.77 -13.63
N MET A 394 -7.21 -26.64 -13.72
CA MET A 394 -7.95 -26.02 -12.62
C MET A 394 -9.40 -26.51 -12.54
N PRO A 395 -9.94 -26.75 -11.33
CA PRO A 395 -11.37 -26.98 -11.13
C PRO A 395 -12.23 -25.83 -11.66
N GLN A 396 -13.39 -26.14 -12.27
CA GLN A 396 -14.29 -25.13 -12.84
C GLN A 396 -14.75 -24.06 -11.82
N VAL A 397 -14.88 -24.43 -10.55
CA VAL A 397 -15.24 -23.49 -9.47
C VAL A 397 -14.21 -22.38 -9.32
N ILE A 398 -12.92 -22.71 -9.48
CA ILE A 398 -11.81 -21.74 -9.42
C ILE A 398 -11.74 -20.91 -10.69
N LEU A 399 -11.98 -21.52 -11.85
CA LEU A 399 -12.03 -20.78 -13.11
C LEU A 399 -13.08 -19.66 -13.04
N ALA A 400 -14.27 -19.95 -12.51
CA ALA A 400 -15.35 -18.97 -12.34
C ALA A 400 -14.99 -17.77 -11.45
N SER A 401 -13.90 -17.83 -10.69
CA SER A 401 -13.42 -16.76 -9.81
C SER A 401 -12.02 -16.21 -10.16
N LEU A 402 -11.36 -16.79 -11.15
CA LEU A 402 -9.99 -16.46 -11.54
C LEU A 402 -9.92 -15.09 -12.23
N SER A 403 -9.06 -14.22 -11.69
CA SER A 403 -8.59 -12.97 -12.29
C SER A 403 -7.13 -13.12 -12.71
N LEU A 404 -6.86 -12.97 -14.00
CA LEU A 404 -5.49 -13.08 -14.54
C LEU A 404 -4.99 -11.71 -14.96
N SER A 405 -3.81 -11.28 -14.49
CA SER A 405 -3.12 -10.07 -14.96
C SER A 405 -1.88 -10.46 -15.74
N ILE A 406 -1.80 -10.04 -17.00
CA ILE A 406 -0.69 -10.38 -17.90
C ILE A 406 0.02 -9.11 -18.36
N GLY A 407 1.34 -9.05 -18.15
CA GLY A 407 2.24 -8.09 -18.78
C GLY A 407 2.99 -8.72 -19.96
N HIS A 408 3.20 -7.96 -21.04
CA HIS A 408 3.85 -8.43 -22.28
C HIS A 408 5.30 -7.93 -22.41
N SER A 409 6.17 -8.78 -22.96
CA SER A 409 7.52 -8.44 -23.41
C SER A 409 7.69 -8.90 -24.87
N PHE A 410 8.09 -8.00 -25.78
CA PHE A 410 8.39 -8.35 -27.17
C PHE A 410 9.78 -9.01 -27.26
N PRO A 411 9.95 -10.14 -27.98
CA PRO A 411 11.27 -10.60 -28.34
C PRO A 411 11.86 -9.68 -29.42
N ASP A 412 13.14 -9.31 -29.27
CA ASP A 412 13.84 -8.49 -30.28
C ASP A 412 14.08 -9.23 -31.61
N ASP A 413 14.07 -10.57 -31.64
CA ASP A 413 14.37 -11.33 -32.87
C ASP A 413 13.85 -12.80 -32.80
N ASP A 414 12.60 -13.10 -33.17
CA ASP A 414 12.23 -14.42 -33.76
C ASP A 414 10.81 -14.43 -34.38
N PRO A 415 10.66 -14.59 -35.71
CA PRO A 415 9.36 -14.68 -36.38
C PRO A 415 8.75 -16.10 -36.41
N TYR A 416 9.43 -17.14 -35.87
CA TYR A 416 8.89 -18.49 -35.88
C TYR A 416 7.97 -18.77 -34.69
N MET A 417 6.67 -18.52 -34.90
CA MET A 417 5.59 -18.91 -33.99
C MET A 417 5.16 -20.37 -34.22
N PRO A 418 4.92 -21.17 -33.17
CA PRO A 418 4.25 -22.46 -33.31
C PRO A 418 2.87 -22.26 -33.95
N ALA A 419 2.51 -23.12 -34.92
CA ALA A 419 1.17 -23.14 -35.49
C ALA A 419 0.13 -23.35 -34.38
N LEU A 420 -0.98 -22.61 -34.44
CA LEU A 420 -2.13 -22.76 -33.56
C LEU A 420 -2.51 -24.25 -33.46
N LEU A 421 -2.16 -24.91 -32.36
CA LEU A 421 -2.73 -26.21 -32.01
C LEU A 421 -4.17 -25.93 -31.57
N VAL A 422 -5.07 -25.81 -32.56
CA VAL A 422 -6.51 -25.74 -32.36
C VAL A 422 -6.96 -27.07 -31.75
N SER A 423 -6.89 -27.14 -30.43
CA SER A 423 -7.43 -28.24 -29.68
C SER A 423 -8.96 -28.20 -29.76
N SER A 424 -9.57 -29.36 -29.98
CA SER A 424 -11.00 -29.52 -30.24
C SER A 424 -11.91 -29.34 -29.01
N THR A 425 -11.34 -28.99 -27.86
CA THR A 425 -12.04 -28.80 -26.57
C THR A 425 -12.36 -27.33 -26.32
N THR A 426 -13.56 -27.06 -25.79
CA THR A 426 -14.01 -25.71 -25.43
C THR A 426 -13.08 -25.09 -24.37
N PRO A 427 -12.65 -23.83 -24.52
CA PRO A 427 -11.80 -23.18 -23.53
C PRO A 427 -12.54 -23.03 -22.19
N PRO A 428 -11.82 -23.16 -21.05
CA PRO A 428 -12.40 -22.90 -19.73
C PRO A 428 -12.81 -21.43 -19.59
N SER A 429 -13.97 -21.17 -18.98
CA SER A 429 -14.44 -19.80 -18.76
C SER A 429 -13.91 -19.22 -17.44
N ILE A 430 -13.34 -18.01 -17.48
CA ILE A 430 -12.80 -17.32 -16.31
C ILE A 430 -13.58 -16.06 -15.92
N LYS A 431 -13.47 -15.60 -14.67
CA LYS A 431 -14.22 -14.42 -14.17
C LYS A 431 -13.77 -13.14 -14.87
N HIS A 432 -12.49 -12.81 -14.73
CA HIS A 432 -11.93 -11.54 -15.17
C HIS A 432 -10.54 -11.77 -15.79
N LEU A 433 -10.23 -11.09 -16.88
CA LEU A 433 -8.89 -11.03 -17.45
C LEU A 433 -8.45 -9.57 -17.50
N VAL A 434 -7.28 -9.26 -16.98
CA VAL A 434 -6.65 -7.95 -17.00
C VAL A 434 -5.40 -8.03 -17.86
N LEU A 435 -5.31 -7.16 -18.86
CA LEU A 435 -4.14 -7.03 -19.72
C LEU A 435 -3.52 -5.66 -19.43
N SER A 436 -2.31 -5.66 -18.90
CA SER A 436 -1.56 -4.45 -18.56
C SER A 436 -0.42 -4.26 -19.55
N GLU A 437 -0.35 -3.10 -20.18
CA GLU A 437 0.62 -2.88 -21.26
C GLU A 437 1.81 -1.98 -20.88
N TYR A 438 2.97 -2.34 -21.43
CA TYR A 438 4.08 -1.47 -21.78
C TYR A 438 4.14 -1.42 -23.33
N SER A 439 3.82 -0.26 -23.92
CA SER A 439 3.64 0.08 -25.35
C SER A 439 4.18 -0.92 -26.40
N PRO A 440 3.41 -1.27 -27.45
CA PRO A 440 3.93 -2.00 -28.59
C PRO A 440 4.68 -1.06 -29.53
N PRO A 441 5.69 -1.54 -30.29
CA PRO A 441 6.14 -0.85 -31.49
C PRO A 441 5.01 -0.82 -32.54
N ASP A 442 4.90 0.29 -33.27
CA ASP A 442 3.80 0.70 -34.16
C ASP A 442 3.47 -0.23 -35.36
N SER A 443 3.86 -1.51 -35.35
CA SER A 443 3.64 -2.41 -36.49
C SER A 443 3.23 -3.82 -36.07
N GLU A 444 1.94 -4.13 -36.24
CA GLU A 444 1.41 -5.15 -37.16
C GLU A 444 0.08 -5.73 -36.65
N ALA A 445 -1.02 -5.43 -37.36
CA ALA A 445 -2.37 -5.95 -37.08
C ALA A 445 -2.45 -7.50 -37.02
N LEU A 446 -1.48 -8.18 -37.65
CA LEU A 446 -1.37 -9.64 -37.61
C LEU A 446 -1.07 -10.15 -36.19
N TYR A 447 -0.18 -9.49 -35.44
CA TYR A 447 0.13 -9.85 -34.05
C TYR A 447 -1.06 -9.61 -33.14
N SER A 448 -1.76 -8.49 -33.31
CA SER A 448 -2.97 -8.20 -32.55
C SER A 448 -4.06 -9.26 -32.81
N GLN A 449 -4.20 -9.70 -34.06
CA GLN A 449 -5.17 -10.75 -34.42
C GLN A 449 -4.79 -12.11 -33.83
N LEU A 450 -3.51 -12.48 -33.89
CA LEU A 450 -3.00 -13.72 -33.32
C LEU A 450 -3.13 -13.71 -31.78
N LEU A 451 -2.77 -12.61 -31.13
CA LEU A 451 -2.89 -12.43 -29.68
C LEU A 451 -4.32 -12.66 -29.20
N MET A 452 -5.28 -12.00 -29.84
CA MET A 452 -6.70 -12.14 -29.53
C MET A 452 -7.17 -13.60 -29.68
N ASN A 453 -6.76 -14.27 -30.77
CA ASN A 453 -7.10 -15.67 -31.00
C ASN A 453 -6.46 -16.61 -29.97
N TYR A 454 -5.20 -16.41 -29.62
CA TYR A 454 -4.50 -17.20 -28.60
C TYR A 454 -5.13 -17.03 -27.21
N LEU A 455 -5.40 -15.79 -26.80
CA LEU A 455 -6.02 -15.48 -25.51
C LEU A 455 -7.38 -16.17 -25.37
N LEU A 456 -8.27 -15.94 -26.33
CA LEU A 456 -9.66 -16.41 -26.26
C LEU A 456 -9.84 -17.90 -26.58
N SER A 457 -8.89 -18.50 -27.33
CA SER A 457 -8.83 -19.96 -27.50
C SER A 457 -8.21 -20.70 -26.31
N SER A 458 -7.44 -20.00 -25.47
CA SER A 458 -6.82 -20.55 -24.25
C SER A 458 -7.76 -20.46 -23.05
N CYS A 459 -8.42 -19.31 -22.87
CA CYS A 459 -9.39 -19.08 -21.80
C CYS A 459 -10.52 -18.16 -22.30
N PHE A 460 -11.74 -18.37 -21.82
CA PHE A 460 -12.89 -17.54 -22.17
C PHE A 460 -13.34 -16.64 -20.99
N PRO A 461 -12.80 -15.42 -20.86
CA PRO A 461 -13.16 -14.51 -19.78
C PRO A 461 -14.57 -13.94 -19.94
N LYS A 462 -15.30 -13.76 -18.83
CA LYS A 462 -16.57 -13.01 -18.80
C LYS A 462 -16.33 -11.51 -18.98
N THR A 463 -15.22 -10.99 -18.45
CA THR A 463 -14.81 -9.61 -18.72
C THR A 463 -13.32 -9.52 -19.04
N ILE A 464 -12.96 -8.60 -19.94
CA ILE A 464 -11.57 -8.26 -20.24
C ILE A 464 -11.36 -6.80 -19.94
N SER A 465 -10.41 -6.49 -19.05
CA SER A 465 -9.99 -5.14 -18.71
C SER A 465 -8.60 -4.87 -19.27
N PHE A 466 -8.43 -3.72 -19.91
CA PHE A 466 -7.15 -3.26 -20.40
C PHE A 466 -6.67 -2.08 -19.59
N LYS A 467 -5.47 -2.18 -19.02
CA LYS A 467 -4.76 -1.11 -18.31
C LYS A 467 -3.66 -0.54 -19.21
N TYR A 468 -3.67 0.77 -19.43
CA TYR A 468 -2.76 1.42 -20.37
C TYR A 468 -2.46 2.88 -20.01
N HIS A 469 -1.36 3.40 -20.57
CA HIS A 469 -1.01 4.83 -20.59
C HIS A 469 -1.10 5.35 -22.02
N GLY A 470 -1.91 6.38 -22.27
CA GLY A 470 -2.01 7.01 -23.60
C GLY A 470 -2.90 6.25 -24.59
N ARG A 471 -2.51 6.15 -25.87
CA ARG A 471 -3.34 5.52 -26.91
C ARG A 471 -2.92 4.08 -27.12
N PHE A 472 -3.84 3.14 -26.90
CA PHE A 472 -3.56 1.71 -27.05
C PHE A 472 -4.20 1.17 -28.34
N SER A 473 -3.39 1.06 -29.41
CA SER A 473 -3.84 0.63 -30.74
C SER A 473 -4.48 -0.77 -30.75
N PHE A 474 -4.06 -1.65 -29.85
CA PHE A 474 -4.71 -2.95 -29.66
C PHE A 474 -6.15 -2.83 -29.15
N ILE A 475 -6.47 -1.86 -28.26
CA ILE A 475 -7.85 -1.66 -27.79
C ILE A 475 -8.76 -1.25 -28.96
N GLU A 476 -8.28 -0.34 -29.83
CA GLU A 476 -8.99 0.05 -31.05
C GLU A 476 -9.23 -1.16 -31.95
N PHE A 477 -8.17 -1.92 -32.24
CA PHE A 477 -8.25 -3.15 -33.03
C PHE A 477 -9.19 -4.19 -32.40
N PHE A 478 -9.10 -4.40 -31.08
CA PHE A 478 -9.90 -5.35 -30.33
C PHE A 478 -11.38 -4.97 -30.40
N TYR A 479 -11.71 -3.70 -30.18
CA TYR A 479 -13.07 -3.18 -30.36
C TYR A 479 -13.57 -3.33 -31.79
N GLU A 480 -12.79 -2.94 -32.80
CA GLU A 480 -13.20 -3.05 -34.20
C GLU A 480 -13.46 -4.50 -34.62
N LYS A 481 -12.63 -5.44 -34.16
CA LYS A 481 -12.83 -6.87 -34.41
C LYS A 481 -14.06 -7.44 -33.69
N LEU A 482 -14.35 -6.92 -32.51
CA LEU A 482 -15.53 -7.27 -31.73
C LEU A 482 -16.83 -6.70 -32.35
N MET A 483 -16.80 -5.47 -32.85
CA MET A 483 -17.97 -4.74 -33.36
C MET A 483 -18.20 -4.87 -34.87
N GLY A 484 -17.20 -5.36 -35.62
CA GLY A 484 -17.22 -5.42 -37.08
C GLY A 484 -18.18 -6.46 -37.67
N SER A 485 -18.88 -6.06 -38.74
CA SER A 485 -19.88 -6.84 -39.50
C SER A 485 -19.31 -7.92 -40.44
N GLU A 486 -18.00 -8.14 -40.47
CA GLU A 486 -17.39 -9.27 -41.17
C GLU A 486 -17.03 -10.37 -40.16
N LYS A 487 -17.89 -11.38 -40.03
CA LYS A 487 -17.54 -12.70 -39.49
C LYS A 487 -16.55 -13.42 -40.43
N GLY A 488 -15.48 -12.74 -40.81
CA GLY A 488 -14.47 -13.17 -41.76
C GLY A 488 -13.35 -13.95 -41.07
N GLU A 489 -13.24 -15.21 -41.47
CA GLU A 489 -12.19 -16.19 -41.17
C GLU A 489 -11.90 -16.40 -39.67
N CYS A 490 -12.77 -17.17 -39.02
CA CYS A 490 -12.27 -18.02 -37.94
C CYS A 490 -11.28 -19.03 -38.52
N TYR A 491 -10.03 -19.03 -38.04
CA TYR A 491 -9.02 -20.05 -38.38
C TYR A 491 -9.29 -21.42 -37.76
N CYS A 492 -10.54 -21.75 -37.44
CA CYS A 492 -10.91 -23.06 -36.94
C CYS A 492 -10.90 -24.04 -38.13
N SER A 493 -9.81 -24.79 -38.27
CA SER A 493 -9.52 -25.73 -39.37
C SER A 493 -10.45 -26.95 -39.47
N SER A 494 -11.60 -26.95 -38.78
CA SER A 494 -12.57 -28.05 -38.82
C SER A 494 -13.97 -27.52 -39.13
N GLY A 495 -14.41 -27.74 -40.37
CA GLY A 495 -15.63 -27.19 -40.96
C GLY A 495 -16.98 -27.65 -40.40
N ASP A 496 -17.07 -28.09 -39.13
CA ASP A 496 -18.34 -28.52 -38.53
C ASP A 496 -18.54 -28.16 -37.05
N ARG A 497 -17.67 -27.33 -36.43
CA ARG A 497 -17.86 -26.87 -35.03
C ARG A 497 -17.84 -25.35 -34.93
N LYS A 498 -18.94 -24.77 -34.42
CA LYS A 498 -18.99 -23.35 -34.05
C LYS A 498 -17.98 -23.07 -32.93
N CYS A 499 -16.92 -22.33 -33.22
CA CYS A 499 -15.97 -21.85 -32.21
C CYS A 499 -16.53 -20.69 -31.37
N TRP A 500 -15.82 -20.31 -30.30
CA TRP A 500 -16.16 -19.19 -29.43
C TRP A 500 -16.40 -17.87 -30.19
N TRP A 501 -15.66 -17.61 -31.28
CA TRP A 501 -15.84 -16.43 -32.15
C TRP A 501 -17.25 -16.32 -32.73
N HIS A 502 -17.86 -17.46 -33.07
CA HIS A 502 -19.19 -17.49 -33.68
C HIS A 502 -20.33 -17.38 -32.67
N ALA A 503 -20.05 -17.64 -31.38
CA ALA A 503 -21.00 -17.56 -30.28
C ALA A 503 -20.95 -16.21 -29.54
N LEU A 504 -19.83 -15.50 -29.64
CA LEU A 504 -19.60 -14.23 -28.93
C LEU A 504 -20.69 -13.18 -29.21
N LYS A 505 -21.25 -12.63 -28.12
CA LYS A 505 -22.07 -11.43 -28.08
C LYS A 505 -21.43 -10.47 -27.08
N ILE A 506 -21.18 -9.23 -27.50
CA ILE A 506 -20.67 -8.20 -26.58
C ILE A 506 -21.87 -7.51 -25.95
N VAL A 507 -21.82 -7.34 -24.63
CA VAL A 507 -22.96 -6.85 -23.84
C VAL A 507 -22.78 -5.39 -23.47
N SER A 508 -21.56 -4.99 -23.12
CA SER A 508 -21.27 -3.62 -22.65
C SER A 508 -19.77 -3.32 -22.60
N ILE A 509 -19.44 -2.02 -22.67
CA ILE A 509 -18.11 -1.45 -22.49
C ILE A 509 -18.19 -0.41 -21.39
N SER A 510 -17.23 -0.41 -20.47
CA SER A 510 -17.15 0.58 -19.37
C SER A 510 -15.73 1.12 -19.23
N CYS A 511 -15.60 2.40 -18.88
CA CYS A 511 -14.32 3.09 -18.67
C CYS A 511 -14.21 3.67 -17.26
N SER A 512 -13.02 3.61 -16.67
CA SER A 512 -12.79 4.17 -15.33
C SER A 512 -12.80 5.71 -15.26
N PHE A 513 -12.70 6.39 -16.40
CA PHE A 513 -12.49 7.85 -16.49
C PHE A 513 -13.64 8.60 -17.20
N MET A 514 -14.73 7.91 -17.54
CA MET A 514 -15.92 8.52 -18.15
C MET A 514 -17.19 8.09 -17.40
N THR A 515 -18.04 9.07 -17.07
CA THR A 515 -19.31 8.86 -16.35
C THR A 515 -20.53 8.80 -17.28
N ASP A 516 -20.34 9.04 -18.59
CA ASP A 516 -21.40 8.98 -19.58
C ASP A 516 -21.42 7.59 -20.24
N GLU A 517 -22.41 6.77 -19.89
CA GLU A 517 -22.60 5.41 -20.41
C GLU A 517 -22.97 5.37 -21.91
N ASN A 518 -23.29 6.53 -22.51
CA ASN A 518 -23.72 6.63 -23.91
C ASN A 518 -22.66 7.21 -24.86
N ALA A 519 -21.42 7.44 -24.40
CA ALA A 519 -20.37 7.96 -25.25
C ALA A 519 -19.94 6.92 -26.32
N ASP A 520 -19.76 7.37 -27.56
CA ASP A 520 -19.18 6.54 -28.62
C ASP A 520 -17.74 6.14 -28.24
N PHE A 521 -17.36 4.90 -28.48
CA PHE A 521 -16.06 4.33 -28.09
C PHE A 521 -14.87 5.15 -28.63
N LYS A 522 -15.02 5.72 -29.83
CA LYS A 522 -14.00 6.59 -30.43
C LYS A 522 -13.83 7.90 -29.65
N ALA A 523 -14.92 8.48 -29.15
CA ALA A 523 -14.87 9.64 -28.27
C ALA A 523 -14.26 9.29 -26.89
N MET A 524 -14.49 8.07 -26.40
CA MET A 524 -13.89 7.57 -25.15
C MET A 524 -12.36 7.42 -25.27
N LEU A 525 -11.85 6.94 -26.41
CA LEU A 525 -10.42 6.84 -26.68
C LEU A 525 -9.75 8.20 -26.94
N ASP A 526 -10.43 9.12 -27.64
CA ASP A 526 -9.87 10.47 -27.86
C ASP A 526 -9.78 11.27 -26.54
N ALA A 527 -10.69 11.02 -25.59
CA ALA A 527 -10.60 11.54 -24.23
C ALA A 527 -9.47 10.87 -23.41
N SER A 528 -9.17 9.59 -23.70
CA SER A 528 -8.10 8.85 -23.02
C SER A 528 -6.69 9.30 -23.45
N ALA A 529 -6.51 9.79 -24.68
CA ALA A 529 -5.22 10.28 -25.17
C ALA A 529 -4.71 11.57 -24.48
N ARG A 530 -5.54 12.28 -23.71
CA ARG A 530 -5.22 13.61 -23.15
C ARG A 530 -4.75 13.63 -21.70
N SER A 531 -4.64 12.49 -21.02
CA SER A 531 -4.11 12.44 -19.65
C SER A 531 -3.05 11.35 -19.48
N PHE A 532 -2.10 11.63 -18.58
CA PHE A 532 -0.96 10.77 -18.26
C PHE A 532 -1.27 9.71 -17.19
N GLU A 533 -2.48 9.71 -16.65
CA GLU A 533 -2.92 8.75 -15.63
C GLU A 533 -3.22 7.38 -16.25
N GLU A 534 -2.98 6.30 -15.49
CA GLU A 534 -3.33 4.93 -15.90
C GLU A 534 -4.85 4.82 -16.08
N LYS A 535 -5.28 4.29 -17.23
CA LYS A 535 -6.70 4.16 -17.58
C LYS A 535 -7.10 2.71 -17.73
N THR A 536 -8.35 2.40 -17.38
CA THR A 536 -8.91 1.06 -17.53
C THR A 536 -10.14 1.09 -18.43
N ILE A 537 -10.15 0.24 -19.46
CA ILE A 537 -11.32 -0.05 -20.30
C ILE A 537 -11.70 -1.50 -20.09
N THR A 538 -12.97 -1.78 -19.80
CA THR A 538 -13.49 -3.12 -19.55
C THR A 538 -14.56 -3.50 -20.56
N PHE A 539 -14.43 -4.68 -21.15
CA PHE A 539 -15.36 -5.31 -22.07
C PHE A 539 -16.08 -6.47 -21.36
N SER A 540 -17.41 -6.49 -21.41
CA SER A 540 -18.22 -7.62 -20.92
C SER A 540 -18.63 -8.53 -22.08
N LEU A 541 -18.26 -9.80 -21.98
CA LEU A 541 -18.43 -10.81 -23.03
C LEU A 541 -19.50 -11.84 -22.62
N GLU A 542 -20.45 -12.10 -23.52
CA GLU A 542 -21.44 -13.19 -23.45
C GLU A 542 -21.23 -14.18 -24.61
N LEU A 543 -21.63 -15.44 -24.41
CA LEU A 543 -21.65 -16.51 -25.43
C LEU A 543 -23.08 -16.87 -25.85
#